data_AF-A0AAW0XMR3-F1
#
_entry.id   AF-A0AAW0XMR3-F1
#
_cell.length_a   1.000
_cell.length_b   1.000
_cell.length_c   1.000
_cell.angle_alpha   90.00
_cell.angle_beta   90.00
_cell.angle_gamma   90.00
#
_symmetry.space_group_name_H-M   'P 1'
#
loop_
_entity.id
_entity.type
_entity.pdbx_description
1 polymer ?
#
loop_
_entity_poly.entity_id
_entity_poly.type
_entity_poly.pdbx_seq_one_letter_code
_entity_poly.pdbx_strand_id
1 'polypeptide(L)'
;MEEEEGPFLASYSKEGHNYIFEGANTEPTFTWESEEVSTLPPEGQKCLEDFWKSLPLDGVYCNATWDTLYCWPATQAGRIVSESCATVFSDVPDLLNYPGAFAYRECDGSGTWLWEGWTNYSQCLSVIEHQ
;
A
#
# COMPACT_ATOMS: atom_id res chain seq x y z
N MET A 1 -21.62 -5.89 15.80
CA MET A 1 -20.59 -6.40 16.70
C MET A 1 -20.22 -7.74 16.12
N GLU A 2 -19.25 -7.72 15.23
CA GLU A 2 -18.70 -8.91 14.58
C GLU A 2 -17.24 -8.90 14.99
N GLU A 3 -16.91 -9.78 15.93
CA GLU A 3 -15.55 -10.00 16.42
C GLU A 3 -14.97 -11.11 15.55
N GLU A 4 -13.99 -10.79 14.72
CA GLU A 4 -13.29 -11.78 13.90
C GLU A 4 -11.83 -11.85 14.35
N GLU A 5 -11.42 -13.04 14.81
CA GLU A 5 -10.09 -13.32 15.35
C GLU A 5 -9.08 -13.47 14.21
N GLY A 6 -8.24 -12.45 14.00
CA GLY A 6 -7.06 -12.54 13.14
C GLY A 6 -5.93 -13.36 13.78
N PRO A 7 -5.04 -13.98 12.98
CA PRO A 7 -3.96 -14.79 13.54
C PRO A 7 -2.90 -13.88 14.17
N PHE A 8 -2.69 -14.06 15.49
CA PHE A 8 -1.74 -13.40 16.39
C PHE A 8 -2.12 -11.99 16.91
N LEU A 9 -2.73 -12.00 18.11
CA LEU A 9 -2.76 -10.95 19.16
C LEU A 9 -2.97 -9.50 18.69
N ALA A 10 -3.84 -9.28 17.72
CA ALA A 10 -4.40 -7.95 17.46
C ALA A 10 -5.92 -8.10 17.39
N SER A 11 -6.60 -7.72 18.48
CA SER A 11 -8.04 -7.51 18.46
C SER A 11 -8.30 -6.13 17.87
N TYR A 12 -9.07 -6.06 16.78
CA TYR A 12 -9.60 -4.81 16.27
C TYR A 12 -11.05 -4.65 16.72
N SER A 13 -11.41 -3.49 17.25
CA SER A 13 -12.81 -3.14 17.49
C SER A 13 -13.25 -2.09 16.47
N LYS A 14 -14.37 -2.36 15.79
CA LYS A 14 -15.03 -1.39 14.93
C LYS A 14 -15.99 -0.57 15.78
N GLU A 15 -15.51 0.52 16.36
CA GLU A 15 -16.38 1.54 16.96
C GLU A 15 -16.68 2.62 15.91
N GLY A 16 -17.73 2.39 15.12
CA GLY A 16 -18.10 3.29 14.03
C GLY A 16 -17.15 3.19 12.83
N HIS A 17 -16.51 4.31 12.47
CA HIS A 17 -15.61 4.45 11.32
C HIS A 17 -14.12 4.29 11.67
N ASN A 18 -13.79 3.93 12.92
CA ASN A 18 -12.42 3.86 13.41
C ASN A 18 -12.01 2.41 13.75
N TYR A 19 -10.72 2.11 13.56
CA TYR A 19 -10.07 0.85 13.95
C TYR A 19 -9.09 1.16 15.09
N ILE A 20 -9.32 0.57 16.27
CA ILE A 20 -8.48 0.77 17.47
C ILE A 20 -7.75 -0.54 17.79
N PHE A 21 -6.44 -0.46 18.03
CA PHE A 21 -5.60 -1.60 18.42
C PHE A 21 -5.21 -1.45 19.90
N GLU A 22 -5.69 -2.35 20.76
CA GLU A 22 -5.18 -2.48 22.13
C GLU A 22 -4.17 -3.63 22.16
N GLY A 23 -2.85 -3.35 22.16
CA GLY A 23 -1.89 -4.46 22.12
C GLY A 23 -0.38 -4.21 22.09
N ALA A 24 0.14 -2.98 22.10
CA ALA A 24 1.59 -2.78 22.25
C ALA A 24 1.88 -1.45 22.97
N ASN A 25 2.82 -1.48 23.92
CA ASN A 25 3.28 -0.32 24.71
C ASN A 25 4.12 0.68 23.91
N THR A 26 3.82 0.84 22.63
CA THR A 26 4.20 1.97 21.80
C THR A 26 2.96 2.29 21.01
N GLU A 27 2.39 3.47 21.25
CA GLU A 27 1.43 4.11 20.35
C GLU A 27 1.79 3.74 18.90
N PRO A 28 0.94 3.02 18.15
CA PRO A 28 1.16 2.91 16.73
C PRO A 28 1.04 4.35 16.20
N THR A 29 2.16 5.00 15.89
CA THR A 29 2.20 6.33 15.26
C THR A 29 1.78 6.20 13.79
N PHE A 30 0.63 5.58 13.58
CA PHE A 30 0.18 5.11 12.29
C PHE A 30 -1.34 5.14 12.28
N THR A 31 -1.84 6.35 12.13
CA THR A 31 -3.25 6.64 11.91
C THR A 31 -3.38 7.18 10.51
N TRP A 32 -3.91 6.39 9.59
CA TRP A 32 -4.60 6.95 8.44
C TRP A 32 -5.80 7.70 9.02
N GLU A 33 -5.93 8.98 8.73
CA GLU A 33 -7.14 9.68 9.12
C GLU A 33 -8.29 9.05 8.32
N SER A 34 -9.33 8.60 9.02
CA SER A 34 -10.47 7.87 8.46
C SER A 34 -11.14 8.58 7.28
N GLU A 35 -11.00 9.90 7.22
CA GLU A 35 -11.50 10.74 6.14
C GLU A 35 -10.80 10.43 4.81
N GLU A 36 -9.48 10.22 4.77
CA GLU A 36 -8.74 9.96 3.52
C GLU A 36 -9.14 8.61 2.92
N VAL A 37 -9.25 7.56 3.73
CA VAL A 37 -9.65 6.21 3.28
C VAL A 37 -11.07 6.21 2.73
N SER A 38 -11.98 6.97 3.33
CA SER A 38 -13.38 7.02 2.91
C SER A 38 -13.59 7.64 1.52
N THR A 39 -12.63 8.43 1.04
CA THR A 39 -12.67 9.07 -0.29
C THR A 39 -12.15 8.16 -1.40
N LEU A 40 -11.50 7.04 -1.06
CA LEU A 40 -10.96 6.10 -2.03
C LEU A 40 -12.08 5.26 -2.68
N PRO A 41 -11.87 4.80 -3.93
CA PRO A 41 -12.76 3.82 -4.55
C PRO A 41 -12.71 2.48 -3.80
N PRO A 42 -13.70 1.58 -3.99
CA PRO A 42 -13.76 0.29 -3.28
C PRO A 42 -12.47 -0.54 -3.39
N GLU A 43 -11.80 -0.50 -4.54
CA GLU A 43 -10.53 -1.17 -4.78
C GLU A 43 -9.41 -0.60 -3.91
N GLY A 44 -9.38 0.73 -3.75
CA GLY A 44 -8.44 1.44 -2.88
C GLY A 44 -8.72 1.23 -1.39
N GLN A 45 -9.98 1.15 -0.99
CA GLN A 45 -10.36 0.81 0.39
C GLN A 45 -9.90 -0.59 0.74
N LYS A 46 -10.24 -1.58 -0.11
CA LYS A 46 -9.83 -2.98 0.08
C LYS A 46 -8.30 -3.11 0.13
N CYS A 47 -7.60 -2.38 -0.74
CA CYS A 47 -6.14 -2.31 -0.75
C CYS A 47 -5.59 -1.96 0.64
N LEU A 48 -6.06 -0.86 1.24
CA LEU A 48 -5.56 -0.42 2.54
C LEU A 48 -5.98 -1.37 3.67
N GLU A 49 -7.18 -1.95 3.60
CA GLU A 49 -7.65 -2.96 4.57
C GLU A 49 -6.79 -4.24 4.58
N ASP A 50 -6.40 -4.73 3.40
CA ASP A 50 -5.55 -5.92 3.29
C ASP A 50 -4.13 -5.64 3.82
N PHE A 51 -3.67 -4.39 3.74
CA PHE A 51 -2.39 -3.99 4.32
C PHE A 51 -2.41 -3.88 5.85
N TRP A 52 -3.52 -3.49 6.47
CA TRP A 52 -3.65 -3.53 7.93
C TRP A 52 -3.41 -4.92 8.53
N LYS A 53 -3.74 -5.97 7.78
CA LYS A 53 -3.52 -7.37 8.21
C LYS A 53 -2.07 -7.84 8.07
N SER A 54 -1.24 -7.12 7.31
CA SER A 54 0.10 -7.58 6.90
C SER A 54 1.26 -6.67 7.31
N LEU A 55 0.99 -5.55 8.00
CA LEU A 55 2.02 -4.65 8.52
C LEU A 55 2.86 -5.35 9.62
N PRO A 56 4.20 -5.38 9.48
CA PRO A 56 5.07 -5.86 10.56
C PRO A 56 4.97 -4.94 11.79
N LEU A 57 4.93 -5.55 12.99
CA LEU A 57 4.81 -4.81 14.25
C LEU A 57 6.07 -4.00 14.61
N ASP A 58 7.24 -4.36 14.05
CA ASP A 58 8.53 -3.78 14.40
C ASP A 58 9.26 -3.16 13.20
N GLY A 59 9.69 -1.91 13.36
CA GLY A 59 10.55 -1.18 12.42
C GLY A 59 9.93 0.11 11.87
N VAL A 60 10.69 0.84 11.06
CA VAL A 60 10.22 2.04 10.35
C VAL A 60 9.85 1.63 8.92
N TYR A 61 8.64 1.99 8.48
CA TYR A 61 8.10 1.64 7.17
C TYR A 61 7.41 2.86 6.56
N CYS A 62 7.42 2.92 5.23
CA CYS A 62 6.44 3.68 4.50
C CYS A 62 5.12 2.94 4.47
N ASN A 63 4.08 3.72 4.67
CA ASN A 63 2.68 3.40 4.56
C ASN A 63 2.33 2.64 3.26
N ALA A 64 1.51 1.59 3.33
CA ALA A 64 0.83 1.09 2.13
C ALA A 64 0.05 2.22 1.42
N THR A 65 -0.04 2.20 0.10
CA THR A 65 -0.71 3.28 -0.61
C THR A 65 -1.46 2.79 -1.83
N TRP A 66 -2.62 3.40 -2.06
CA TRP A 66 -3.37 3.24 -3.29
C TRP A 66 -3.17 4.48 -4.14
N ASP A 67 -2.52 4.32 -5.30
CA ASP A 67 -2.23 5.44 -6.20
C ASP A 67 -3.15 5.49 -7.41
N THR A 68 -4.35 4.91 -7.29
CA THR A 68 -5.37 4.74 -8.35
C THR A 68 -5.05 3.69 -9.42
N LEU A 69 -3.83 3.17 -9.47
CA LEU A 69 -3.41 2.14 -10.41
C LEU A 69 -3.10 0.83 -9.71
N TYR A 70 -2.29 0.89 -8.65
CA TYR A 70 -1.83 -0.30 -7.95
C TYR A 70 -1.79 -0.08 -6.44
N CYS A 71 -1.98 -1.18 -5.73
CA CYS A 71 -1.90 -1.23 -4.28
C CYS A 71 -0.46 -1.49 -3.84
N TRP A 72 0.27 -0.43 -3.51
CA TRP A 72 1.66 -0.56 -3.10
C TRP A 72 1.76 -1.01 -1.64
N PRO A 73 2.60 -2.02 -1.36
CA PRO A 73 2.76 -2.51 -0.01
C PRO A 73 3.47 -1.55 0.91
N ALA A 74 3.19 -1.72 2.20
CA ALA A 74 4.03 -1.16 3.24
C ALA A 74 5.48 -1.62 3.03
N THR A 75 6.41 -0.67 3.00
CA THR A 75 7.79 -0.91 2.56
C THR A 75 8.75 -0.41 3.61
N GLN A 76 9.75 -1.22 3.98
CA GLN A 76 10.69 -0.84 5.02
C GLN A 76 11.47 0.42 4.64
N ALA A 77 11.74 1.27 5.63
CA ALA A 77 12.52 2.49 5.46
C ALA A 77 13.88 2.23 4.77
N GLY A 78 14.22 3.08 3.80
CA GLY A 78 15.43 2.96 3.00
C GLY A 78 15.38 1.86 1.93
N ARG A 79 14.20 1.39 1.53
CA ARG A 79 14.01 0.38 0.47
C ARG A 79 13.24 0.93 -0.72
N ILE A 80 13.51 0.32 -1.87
CA ILE A 80 12.72 0.49 -3.10
C ILE A 80 11.80 -0.71 -3.22
N VAL A 81 10.53 -0.45 -3.50
CA VAL A 81 9.55 -1.46 -3.88
C VAL A 81 9.27 -1.34 -5.37
N SER A 82 9.22 -2.46 -6.07
CA SER A 82 8.96 -2.52 -7.50
C SER A 82 7.97 -3.62 -7.83
N GLU A 83 7.14 -3.38 -8.83
CA GLU A 83 6.18 -4.34 -9.34
C GLU A 83 6.19 -4.30 -10.89
N SER A 84 5.90 -5.44 -11.52
CA SER A 84 5.90 -5.53 -12.98
C SER A 84 4.80 -4.66 -13.58
N CYS A 85 5.08 -4.04 -14.73
CA CYS A 85 4.08 -3.22 -15.42
C CYS A 85 2.82 -4.03 -15.78
N ALA A 86 2.98 -5.32 -16.10
CA ALA A 86 1.86 -6.23 -16.37
C ALA A 86 0.95 -6.44 -15.15
N THR A 87 1.50 -6.42 -13.93
CA THR A 87 0.70 -6.49 -12.70
C THR A 87 0.02 -5.16 -12.42
N VAL A 88 0.76 -4.05 -12.50
CA VAL A 88 0.25 -2.70 -12.23
C VAL A 88 -0.90 -2.34 -13.17
N PHE A 89 -0.74 -2.62 -14.46
CA PHE A 89 -1.72 -2.31 -15.50
C PHE A 89 -2.31 -3.60 -16.06
N SER A 90 -2.96 -4.37 -15.19
CA SER A 90 -3.51 -5.69 -15.54
C SER A 90 -4.52 -5.67 -16.69
N ASP A 91 -5.16 -4.52 -16.95
CA ASP A 91 -6.11 -4.32 -18.04
C ASP A 91 -5.45 -4.00 -19.40
N VAL A 92 -4.12 -3.95 -19.48
CA VAL A 92 -3.36 -3.67 -20.72
C VAL A 92 -2.61 -4.93 -21.16
N PRO A 93 -3.17 -5.75 -22.08
CA PRO A 93 -2.63 -7.06 -22.43
C PRO A 93 -1.21 -7.00 -23.01
N ASP A 94 -0.83 -5.91 -23.66
CA ASP A 94 0.46 -5.81 -24.33
C ASP A 94 1.63 -5.83 -23.36
N LEU A 95 1.44 -5.36 -22.12
CA LEU A 95 2.47 -5.37 -21.09
C LEU A 95 2.88 -6.80 -20.67
N LEU A 96 2.04 -7.80 -20.93
CA LEU A 96 2.40 -9.21 -20.71
C LEU A 96 3.60 -9.66 -21.54
N ASN A 97 3.84 -9.01 -22.69
CA ASN A 97 4.98 -9.31 -23.56
C ASN A 97 6.27 -8.60 -23.13
N TYR A 98 6.23 -7.77 -22.08
CA TYR A 98 7.36 -6.98 -21.58
C TYR A 98 7.65 -7.28 -20.11
N PRO A 99 8.07 -8.51 -19.75
CA PRO A 99 8.30 -8.91 -18.36
C PRO A 99 9.48 -8.18 -17.68
N GLY A 100 10.29 -7.44 -18.46
CA GLY A 100 11.40 -6.64 -17.96
C GLY A 100 11.03 -5.20 -17.58
N ALA A 101 9.79 -4.78 -17.80
CA ALA A 101 9.32 -3.44 -17.48
C ALA A 101 8.70 -3.40 -16.07
N PHE A 102 9.15 -2.46 -15.24
CA PHE A 102 8.71 -2.32 -13.85
C PHE A 102 8.34 -0.88 -13.50
N ALA A 103 7.36 -0.77 -12.62
CA ALA A 103 7.10 0.44 -11.86
C ALA A 103 7.74 0.33 -10.48
N TYR A 104 8.10 1.45 -9.86
CA TYR A 104 8.66 1.42 -8.51
C TYR A 104 8.36 2.68 -7.69
N ARG A 105 8.41 2.52 -6.37
CA ARG A 105 8.36 3.59 -5.36
C ARG A 105 9.54 3.45 -4.41
N GLU A 106 9.97 4.58 -3.87
CA GLU A 106 11.11 4.63 -2.95
C GLU A 106 10.68 5.14 -1.58
N CYS A 107 11.00 4.34 -0.56
CA CYS A 107 10.76 4.66 0.82
C CYS A 107 12.03 5.23 1.46
N ASP A 108 11.94 6.43 2.02
CA ASP A 108 13.08 7.06 2.67
C ASP A 108 13.43 6.43 4.03
N GLY A 109 14.55 6.86 4.61
CA GLY A 109 15.02 6.36 5.90
C GLY A 109 14.15 6.74 7.11
N SER A 110 13.24 7.70 6.95
CA SER A 110 12.27 8.14 7.97
C SER A 110 10.92 7.43 7.88
N GLY A 111 10.69 6.57 6.88
CA GLY A 111 9.39 5.95 6.66
C GLY A 111 8.41 6.82 5.90
N THR A 112 8.91 7.79 5.11
CA THR A 112 8.10 8.62 4.22
C THR A 112 8.37 8.28 2.77
N TRP A 113 7.31 8.24 1.96
CA TRP A 113 7.46 8.06 0.52
C TRP A 113 8.14 9.27 -0.10
N LEU A 114 9.15 9.02 -0.94
CA LEU A 114 9.82 10.11 -1.65
C LEU A 114 8.89 10.81 -2.64
N TRP A 115 9.18 12.10 -2.87
CA TRP A 115 8.47 12.97 -3.80
C TRP A 115 6.96 12.99 -3.60
N GLU A 116 6.52 13.11 -2.34
CA GLU A 116 5.09 13.16 -1.96
C GLU A 116 4.30 11.93 -2.43
N GLY A 117 4.93 10.76 -2.43
CA GLY A 117 4.26 9.53 -2.87
C GLY A 117 4.23 9.35 -4.38
N TRP A 118 5.24 9.85 -5.08
CA TRP A 118 5.39 9.60 -6.50
C TRP A 118 5.75 8.13 -6.80
N THR A 119 5.19 7.61 -7.88
CA THR A 119 5.55 6.31 -8.46
C THR A 119 6.21 6.52 -9.81
N ASN A 120 7.34 5.83 -10.04
CA ASN A 120 7.95 5.81 -11.37
C ASN A 120 7.24 4.80 -12.26
N TYR A 121 6.54 5.31 -13.29
CA TYR A 121 5.90 4.50 -14.33
C TYR A 121 6.59 4.59 -15.69
N SER A 122 7.77 5.20 -15.78
CA SER A 122 8.41 5.53 -17.07
C SER A 122 8.67 4.30 -17.94
N GLN A 123 9.01 3.15 -17.36
CA GLN A 123 9.19 1.91 -18.14
C GLN A 123 7.85 1.35 -18.66
N CYS A 124 6.76 1.54 -17.92
CA CYS A 124 5.44 1.10 -18.36
C CYS A 124 4.93 1.99 -19.49
N LEU A 125 5.07 3.30 -19.32
CA LEU A 125 4.66 4.30 -20.31
C LEU A 125 5.44 4.15 -21.61
N SER A 126 6.74 3.85 -21.57
CA SER A 126 7.52 3.65 -22.81
C SER A 126 7.01 2.46 -23.64
N VAL A 127 6.45 1.44 -23.01
CA VAL A 127 5.84 0.30 -23.71
C VAL A 127 4.48 0.67 -24.31
N ILE A 128 3.67 1.44 -23.57
CA ILE A 128 2.32 1.83 -24.01
C ILE A 128 2.36 2.89 -25.12
N GLU A 129 3.27 3.88 -25.03
CA GLU A 129 3.34 5.01 -25.97
C GLU A 129 4.00 4.67 -27.32
N HIS A 130 4.74 3.56 -27.42
CA HIS A 130 5.40 3.16 -28.68
C HIS A 130 4.55 2.19 -29.53
N GLN A 131 3.22 2.26 -29.39
CA GLN A 131 2.26 1.57 -30.25
C GLN A 131 1.53 2.55 -31.17
#